data_AF-A0AB37XS02-F1
#
_entry.id   AF-A0AB37XS02-F1
#
_cell.length_a   1.000
_cell.length_b   1.000
_cell.length_c   1.000
_cell.angle_alpha   90.00
_cell.angle_beta   90.00
_cell.angle_gamma   90.00
#
_symmetry.space_group_name_H-M   'P 1'
#
loop_
_entity.id
_entity.type
_entity.pdbx_description
1 polymer ?
#
loop_
_entity_poly.entity_id
_entity_poly.type
_entity_poly.pdbx_seq_one_letter_code
_entity_poly.pdbx_strand_id
1 'polypeptide(L)' 'YAYRNRRYSFKRDFKLYECDDCSSCSLRHQCMKPNSKSNKKIMKNYNWEYFKAQINQKLSEPETKKSIVK' A
#
# COMPACT_ATOMS: atom_id res chain seq x y z
N TYR A 1 9.59 9.90 -2.54
CA TYR A 1 8.25 9.97 -1.91
C TYR A 1 7.26 10.53 -2.91
N ALA A 2 5.98 10.16 -2.82
CA ALA A 2 4.90 10.66 -3.65
C ALA A 2 3.78 11.23 -2.78
N TYR A 3 3.19 12.35 -3.22
CA TYR A 3 2.23 13.12 -2.44
C TYR A 3 0.87 13.12 -3.13
N ARG A 4 -0.20 12.93 -2.35
CA ARG A 4 -1.57 13.03 -2.86
C ARG A 4 -2.40 13.91 -1.93
N ASN A 5 -2.88 15.01 -2.47
CA ASN A 5 -3.82 15.88 -1.78
C ASN A 5 -5.23 15.28 -1.88
N ARG A 6 -5.96 15.28 -0.76
CA ARG A 6 -7.38 14.98 -0.67
C ARG A 6 -8.15 16.26 -0.33
N ARG A 7 -9.49 16.13 -0.30
CA ARG A 7 -10.39 17.16 0.22
C ARG A 7 -9.97 17.57 1.64
N TYR A 8 -10.36 18.78 2.02
CA TYR A 8 -10.06 19.36 3.34
C TYR A 8 -8.56 19.52 3.63
N SER A 9 -7.76 19.81 2.60
CA SER A 9 -6.31 20.02 2.71
C SER A 9 -5.54 18.84 3.30
N PHE A 10 -6.15 17.65 3.34
CA PHE A 10 -5.51 16.47 3.88
C PHE A 10 -4.51 15.91 2.87
N LYS A 11 -3.22 15.94 3.23
CA LYS A 11 -2.14 15.38 2.42
C LYS A 11 -1.81 13.96 2.88
N ARG A 12 -1.67 13.03 1.91
CA ARG A 12 -1.15 11.68 2.16
C ARG A 12 0.23 11.54 1.55
N ASP A 13 1.16 11.09 2.38
CA ASP A 13 2.53 10.79 1.98
C ASP A 13 2.67 9.29 1.71
N PHE A 14 3.28 8.96 0.57
CA PHE A 14 3.58 7.58 0.19
C PHE A 14 5.06 7.43 -0.05
N LYS A 15 5.66 6.38 0.50
CA LYS A 15 6.99 5.95 0.08
C LYS A 15 6.85 5.24 -1.25
N LEU A 16 7.58 5.72 -2.24
CA LEU A 16 7.58 5.17 -3.59
C LEU A 16 8.78 4.24 -3.71
N TYR A 17 8.52 3.02 -4.12
CA TYR A 17 9.53 2.03 -4.48
C TYR A 17 9.37 1.73 -5.96
N GLU A 18 10.46 1.79 -6.70
CA GLU A 18 10.50 1.48 -8.11
C GLU A 18 11.45 0.30 -8.29
N CYS A 19 11.07 -0.67 -9.11
CA CYS A 19 11.96 -1.75 -9.45
C CYS A 19 13.09 -1.26 -10.37
N ASP A 20 14.21 -1.96 -10.34
CA ASP A 20 15.30 -1.73 -11.29
C ASP A 20 14.84 -1.96 -12.74
N ASP A 21 15.63 -1.45 -13.68
CA ASP A 21 15.36 -1.67 -15.10
C ASP A 21 15.43 -3.15 -15.44
N CYS A 22 14.25 -3.71 -15.69
CA CYS A 22 14.04 -5.11 -15.98
C CYS A 22 13.86 -5.33 -17.49
N SER A 23 14.36 -4.43 -18.35
CA SER A 23 14.12 -4.47 -19.81
C SER A 23 14.73 -5.70 -20.47
N SER A 24 15.83 -6.22 -19.94
CA SER A 24 16.48 -7.46 -20.41
C SER A 24 15.93 -8.74 -19.77
N CYS A 25 14.95 -8.67 -18.88
CA CYS A 25 14.44 -9.83 -18.17
C CYS A 25 13.47 -10.65 -19.04
N SER A 26 13.76 -11.94 -19.18
CA SER A 26 12.92 -12.90 -19.92
C SER A 26 11.51 -13.03 -19.37
N LEU A 27 11.32 -12.78 -18.07
CA LEU A 27 10.03 -12.85 -17.39
C LEU A 27 9.29 -11.50 -17.35
N ARG A 28 9.84 -10.43 -17.95
CA ARG A 28 9.26 -9.07 -17.89
C ARG A 28 7.78 -9.07 -18.29
N HIS A 29 7.40 -9.82 -19.32
CA HIS A 29 6.02 -9.91 -19.80
C HIS A 29 5.05 -10.54 -18.78
N GLN A 30 5.54 -11.41 -17.88
CA GLN A 30 4.73 -12.01 -16.82
C GLN A 30 4.62 -11.09 -15.59
N CYS A 31 5.65 -10.29 -15.32
CA CYS A 31 5.73 -9.46 -14.11
C CYS A 31 5.14 -8.04 -14.28
N MET A 32 5.16 -7.51 -15.50
CA MET A 32 4.70 -6.16 -15.85
C MET A 32 3.30 -6.18 -16.45
N LYS A 33 2.56 -5.08 -16.28
CA LYS A 33 1.28 -4.91 -16.98
C LYS A 33 1.52 -4.83 -18.51
N PRO A 34 0.66 -5.44 -19.34
CA PRO A 34 0.73 -5.26 -20.78
C PRO A 34 0.68 -3.76 -21.11
N ASN A 35 1.54 -3.31 -22.03
CA ASN A 35 1.70 -1.91 -22.46
C ASN A 35 2.28 -0.91 -21.45
N SER A 36 2.85 -1.36 -20.33
CA SER A 36 3.58 -0.47 -19.42
C SER A 36 4.93 -0.05 -20.02
N LYS A 37 5.08 1.26 -20.30
CA LYS A 37 6.34 1.86 -20.76
C LYS A 37 7.33 2.16 -19.62
N SER A 38 6.88 2.09 -18.37
CA SER A 38 7.69 2.39 -17.19
C SER A 38 7.91 1.16 -16.31
N ASN A 39 8.97 1.23 -15.50
CA ASN A 39 9.26 0.25 -14.46
C ASN A 39 8.11 0.16 -13.46
N LYS A 40 7.98 -1.02 -12.83
CA LYS A 40 6.95 -1.27 -11.84
C LYS A 40 7.21 -0.41 -10.60
N LYS A 41 6.20 0.36 -10.21
CA LYS A 41 6.24 1.19 -9.00
C LYS A 41 5.22 0.70 -7.98
N ILE A 42 5.60 0.72 -6.71
CA ILE A 42 4.76 0.39 -5.56
C ILE A 42 4.76 1.59 -4.63
N MET A 43 3.57 2.01 -4.22
CA MET A 43 3.37 3.08 -3.25
C MET A 43 2.96 2.47 -1.91
N LYS A 44 3.75 2.72 -0.86
CA LYS A 44 3.45 2.23 0.50
C LYS A 44 3.14 3.39 1.44
N ASN A 45 2.00 3.31 2.13
CA ASN A 45 1.61 4.25 3.17
C ASN A 45 1.86 3.62 4.55
N TYR A 46 2.98 3.96 5.17
CA TYR A 46 3.38 3.37 6.44
C TYR A 46 2.45 3.77 7.60
N ASN A 47 1.95 5.00 7.60
CA ASN A 47 1.01 5.45 8.64
C ASN A 47 -0.27 4.61 8.59
N TRP A 48 -0.77 4.33 7.39
CA TRP A 48 -1.94 3.46 7.22
C TRP A 48 -1.68 2.03 7.69
N GLU A 49 -0.55 1.43 7.31
CA GLU A 49 -0.19 0.08 7.74
C GLU A 49 -0.05 -0.02 9.27
N TYR A 50 0.52 1.01 9.90
CA TYR A 50 0.64 1.11 11.35
C TYR A 50 -0.73 1.11 12.04
N PHE A 51 -1.65 1.99 11.63
CA PHE A 51 -2.98 2.03 12.23
C PHE A 51 -3.78 0.76 11.95
N LYS A 52 -3.66 0.20 10.75
CA LYS A 52 -4.28 -1.07 10.39
C LYS A 52 -3.82 -2.20 11.32
N ALA A 53 -2.52 -2.27 11.63
CA ALA A 53 -1.98 -3.27 12.55
C ALA A 53 -2.58 -3.11 13.97
N GLN A 54 -2.63 -1.88 14.49
CA GLN A 54 -3.24 -1.62 15.80
C GLN A 54 -4.73 -1.98 15.85
N ILE A 55 -5.49 -1.61 14.81
CA ILE A 55 -6.92 -1.93 14.74
C ILE A 55 -7.12 -3.45 14.68
N ASN A 56 -6.35 -4.15 13.86
CA ASN A 56 -6.44 -5.61 13.77
C ASN A 56 -6.09 -6.29 15.10
N GLN A 57 -5.10 -5.78 15.83
CA GLN A 57 -4.77 -6.26 17.16
C GLN A 57 -5.96 -6.10 18.12
N LYS A 58 -6.51 -4.90 18.22
CA LYS A 58 -7.69 -4.63 19.08
C LYS A 58 -8.92 -5.45 18.69
N LEU A 59 -9.14 -5.67 17.39
CA LEU A 59 -10.25 -6.51 16.90
C LEU A 59 -10.02 -8.01 17.14
N SER A 60 -8.77 -8.43 17.31
CA SER A 60 -8.45 -9.83 17.62
C SER A 60 -8.72 -10.16 19.09
N GLU A 61 -8.73 -9.16 19.97
CA GLU A 61 -8.97 -9.31 21.40
C GLU A 61 -10.40 -9.82 21.67
N PRO A 62 -10.57 -10.81 22.57
CA PRO A 62 -11.85 -11.46 22.80
C PRO A 62 -12.90 -10.52 23.43
N GLU A 63 -12.49 -9.49 24.17
CA GLU A 63 -13.39 -8.49 24.75
C GLU A 63 -14.05 -7.62 23.68
N THR A 64 -13.27 -7.17 22.70
CA THR A 64 -13.75 -6.35 21.57
C THR A 64 -14.60 -7.16 20.59
N LYS A 65 -14.33 -8.47 20.42
CA LYS A 65 -15.21 -9.34 19.61
C LYS A 65 -16.60 -9.51 20.22
N LYS A 66 -16.71 -9.56 21.55
CA LYS A 66 -18.00 -9.72 22.24
C LYS A 66 -18.87 -8.46 22.19
N SER A 67 -18.27 -7.27 22.08
CA SER A 67 -19.01 -6.00 22.00
C SER A 67 -19.49 -5.64 20.58
N ILE A 68 -18.88 -6.21 19.53
CA ILE A 68 -19.30 -6.02 18.13
C ILE A 68 -20.47 -6.94 17.72
N VAL A 69 -20.69 -8.05 18.45
CA VAL A 69 -21.74 -9.05 18.17
C VAL A 69 -23.01 -8.82 19.03
N LYS A 70 -23.24 -7.60 19.52
CA LYS A 70 -24.48 -7.23 20.24
C LYS A 70 -25.43 -6.47 19.32
#